data_AF-A0A949XPD0-F1
#
_entry.id   AF-A0A949XPD0-F1
#
_cell.length_a   1.000
_cell.length_b   1.000
_cell.length_c   1.000
_cell.angle_alpha   90.00
_cell.angle_beta   90.00
_cell.angle_gamma   90.00
#
_symmetry.space_group_name_H-M   'P 1'
#
loop_
_entity.id
_entity.type
_entity.pdbx_description
1 polymer ?
#
loop_
_entity_poly.entity_id
_entity_poly.type
_entity_poly.pdbx_seq_one_letter_code
_entity_poly.pdbx_strand_id
1 'polypeptide(L)'
;MMDSRSPAVALLVPYVVAGLLRAAPPCAVAASPDSVCKTRVYYVAADEVNWDYAPSGRDEAMGMDFDAIGKGYAEPGPHQIGRVNKKAVYREYTDDTFTKLKPRLPEDQYLGILGPIFHGEVGDTFKIVFRNNATHPFSMHPHGVL
;
A
#
# COMPACT_ATOMS: atom_id res chain seq x y z
N MET A 1 45.05 -21.58 -69.69
CA MET A 1 44.25 -20.47 -69.13
C MET A 1 44.76 -20.25 -67.71
N MET A 2 45.87 -19.52 -67.51
CA MET A 2 45.92 -18.05 -67.33
C MET A 2 44.92 -17.63 -66.23
N ASP A 3 45.32 -17.65 -64.95
CA ASP A 3 46.14 -16.66 -64.22
C ASP A 3 45.31 -15.44 -63.76
N SER A 4 45.45 -15.09 -62.48
CA SER A 4 45.50 -13.72 -61.94
C SER A 4 44.86 -13.59 -60.55
N ARG A 5 45.70 -13.11 -59.63
CA ARG A 5 45.42 -12.67 -58.26
C ARG A 5 45.01 -11.18 -58.23
N SER A 6 44.32 -10.80 -57.14
CA SER A 6 44.21 -9.44 -56.53
C SER A 6 43.27 -8.39 -57.16
N PRO A 7 42.86 -7.33 -56.42
CA PRO A 7 42.98 -7.05 -54.97
C PRO A 7 41.64 -6.66 -54.28
N ALA A 8 41.73 -6.51 -52.97
CA ALA A 8 40.69 -6.04 -52.06
C ALA A 8 40.07 -4.68 -52.46
N VAL A 9 38.74 -4.58 -52.34
CA VAL A 9 38.00 -3.32 -52.27
C VAL A 9 37.42 -3.21 -50.86
N ALA A 10 38.05 -2.38 -50.04
CA ALA A 10 37.55 -1.99 -48.72
C ALA A 10 36.41 -0.99 -48.90
N LEU A 11 35.16 -1.43 -48.69
CA LEU A 11 34.00 -0.57 -48.55
C LEU A 11 33.72 -0.36 -47.06
N LEU A 12 34.14 0.82 -46.57
CA LEU A 12 33.76 1.37 -45.26
C LEU A 12 32.40 2.05 -45.38
N VAL A 13 31.37 1.51 -44.72
CA VAL A 13 30.13 2.26 -44.39
C VAL A 13 29.52 1.67 -43.11
N PRO A 14 28.76 2.43 -42.32
CA PRO A 14 29.15 2.87 -41.00
C PRO A 14 28.52 2.00 -39.91
N TYR A 15 29.21 1.88 -38.78
CA TYR A 15 28.65 1.37 -37.54
C TYR A 15 27.44 2.23 -37.13
N VAL A 16 26.23 1.70 -37.30
CA VAL A 16 25.07 2.18 -36.54
C VAL A 16 25.24 1.63 -35.13
N VAL A 17 25.76 2.47 -34.24
CA VAL A 17 25.73 2.19 -32.81
C VAL A 17 24.27 2.26 -32.38
N ALA A 18 23.61 1.09 -32.33
CA ALA A 18 22.35 0.93 -31.62
C ALA A 18 22.64 1.23 -30.14
N GLY A 19 22.42 2.47 -29.74
CA GLY A 19 22.46 2.87 -28.34
C GLY A 19 21.42 2.05 -27.58
N LEU A 20 21.90 1.09 -26.79
CA LEU A 20 21.11 0.47 -25.74
C LEU A 20 20.62 1.60 -24.82
N LEU A 21 19.34 1.92 -24.90
CA LEU A 21 18.67 2.77 -23.93
C LEU A 21 18.73 2.01 -22.60
N ARG A 22 19.72 2.32 -21.75
CA ARG A 22 19.74 1.87 -20.36
C ARG A 22 18.50 2.48 -19.69
N ALA A 23 17.51 1.64 -19.38
CA ALA A 23 16.50 2.01 -18.40
C ALA A 23 17.25 2.34 -17.09
N ALA A 24 17.09 3.57 -16.60
CA ALA A 24 17.67 3.99 -15.33
C ALA A 24 17.00 3.20 -14.19
N PRO A 25 17.74 2.74 -13.17
CA PRO A 25 17.13 2.14 -11.99
C PRO A 25 16.34 3.20 -11.21
N PRO A 26 15.16 2.87 -10.65
CA PRO A 26 14.44 3.78 -9.77
C PRO A 26 15.15 3.82 -8.42
N CYS A 27 16.17 4.67 -8.31
CA CYS A 27 16.54 5.35 -7.08
C CYS A 27 17.56 6.43 -7.44
N ALA A 28 17.12 7.67 -7.62
CA ALA A 28 18.03 8.80 -7.83
C ALA A 28 17.44 10.08 -7.25
N VAL A 29 17.48 10.18 -5.92
CA VAL A 29 17.65 11.46 -5.24
C VAL A 29 18.91 11.30 -4.42
N ALA A 30 19.88 12.21 -4.61
CA ALA A 30 21.22 12.14 -4.06
C ALA A 30 21.19 11.88 -2.54
N ALA A 31 21.55 10.66 -2.16
CA ALA A 31 21.73 10.27 -0.78
C ALA A 31 23.15 9.74 -0.61
N SER A 32 23.74 10.05 0.54
CA SER A 32 25.10 9.68 0.95
C SER A 32 25.43 8.21 0.65
N PRO A 33 26.71 7.87 0.43
CA PRO A 33 27.15 6.53 -0.02
C PRO A 33 26.76 5.37 0.93
N ASP A 34 26.23 5.66 2.12
CA ASP A 34 25.82 4.68 3.13
C ASP A 34 24.31 4.40 3.17
N SER A 35 23.49 5.05 2.31
CA SER A 35 22.03 4.89 2.31
C SER A 35 21.57 3.84 1.29
N VAL A 36 21.29 2.63 1.77
CA VAL A 36 20.70 1.58 0.93
C VAL A 36 19.21 1.87 0.75
N CYS A 37 18.86 2.41 -0.41
CA CYS A 37 17.50 2.56 -0.90
C CYS A 37 16.80 1.20 -1.01
N LYS A 38 15.66 1.02 -0.32
CA LYS A 38 14.92 -0.26 -0.31
C LYS A 38 13.54 -0.10 -0.95
N THR A 39 13.14 -1.13 -1.70
CA THR A 39 11.73 -1.28 -2.08
C THR A 39 10.99 -2.05 -0.99
N ARG A 40 9.96 -1.44 -0.40
CA ARG A 40 9.12 -2.03 0.64
C ARG A 40 7.77 -2.40 0.03
N VAL A 41 7.48 -3.69 0.02
CA VAL A 41 6.25 -4.22 -0.58
C VAL A 41 5.22 -4.47 0.51
N TYR A 42 4.00 -3.97 0.31
CA TYR A 42 2.87 -4.19 1.21
C TYR A 42 1.67 -4.69 0.41
N TYR A 43 0.94 -5.65 0.99
CA TYR A 43 -0.29 -6.20 0.42
C TYR A 43 -1.45 -5.70 1.25
N VAL A 44 -2.30 -4.86 0.66
CA VAL A 44 -3.34 -4.14 1.39
C VAL A 44 -4.66 -4.34 0.70
N ALA A 45 -5.71 -4.66 1.45
CA ALA A 45 -7.06 -4.71 0.91
C ALA A 45 -8.00 -3.75 1.62
N ALA A 46 -9.01 -3.26 0.88
CA ALA A 46 -10.19 -2.64 1.46
C ALA A 46 -11.24 -3.73 1.73
N ASP A 47 -11.50 -4.00 3.01
CA ASP A 47 -12.46 -5.02 3.46
C ASP A 47 -13.66 -4.37 4.14
N GLU A 48 -14.87 -4.85 3.84
CA GLU A 48 -16.07 -4.42 4.53
C GLU A 48 -16.27 -5.19 5.84
N VAL A 49 -16.47 -4.46 6.93
CA VAL A 49 -16.67 -5.01 8.27
C VAL A 49 -17.82 -4.30 8.97
N ASN A 50 -18.47 -5.00 9.90
CA ASN A 50 -19.36 -4.37 10.88
C ASN A 50 -18.48 -3.80 12.00
N TRP A 51 -18.33 -2.49 12.03
CA TRP A 51 -17.50 -1.79 12.98
C TRP A 51 -18.33 -1.35 14.19
N ASP A 52 -18.01 -1.86 15.38
CA ASP A 52 -18.60 -1.42 16.64
C ASP A 52 -17.77 -0.27 17.24
N TYR A 53 -18.36 0.93 17.29
CA TYR A 53 -17.70 2.11 17.86
C TYR A 53 -17.58 2.07 19.38
N ALA A 54 -18.40 1.27 20.08
CA ALA A 54 -18.33 1.10 21.52
C ALA A 54 -18.53 -0.38 21.91
N PRO A 55 -17.52 -1.24 21.68
CA PRO A 55 -17.65 -2.69 21.83
C PRO A 55 -18.05 -3.15 23.23
N SER A 56 -17.71 -2.38 24.27
CA SER A 56 -18.11 -2.68 25.64
C SER A 56 -19.57 -2.34 25.95
N GLY A 57 -20.23 -1.56 25.09
CA GLY A 57 -21.62 -1.15 25.25
C GLY A 57 -21.87 -0.15 26.39
N ARG A 58 -20.82 0.51 26.90
CA ARG A 58 -20.89 1.49 28.00
C ARG A 58 -19.87 2.62 27.82
N ASP A 59 -20.00 3.66 28.62
CA ASP A 59 -18.98 4.69 28.73
C ASP A 59 -17.81 4.15 29.58
N GLU A 60 -16.73 3.77 28.92
CA GLU A 60 -15.50 3.30 29.59
C GLU A 60 -14.75 4.43 30.31
N ALA A 61 -14.88 5.68 29.87
CA ALA A 61 -14.19 6.79 30.50
C ALA A 61 -14.80 7.13 31.88
N MET A 62 -16.13 7.05 31.99
CA MET A 62 -16.84 7.26 33.26
C MET A 62 -17.12 5.95 34.03
N GLY A 63 -16.94 4.80 33.39
CA GLY A 63 -17.25 3.51 34.00
C GLY A 63 -18.74 3.37 34.32
N MET A 64 -19.63 3.84 33.45
CA MET A 64 -21.09 3.74 33.62
C MET A 64 -21.81 3.47 32.30
N ASP A 65 -23.10 3.16 32.36
CA ASP A 65 -23.93 3.07 31.14
C ASP A 65 -23.98 4.41 30.42
N PHE A 66 -24.24 4.38 29.11
CA PHE A 66 -24.40 5.61 28.34
C PHE A 66 -25.50 6.51 28.94
N ASP A 67 -25.20 7.79 29.04
CA ASP A 67 -26.19 8.80 29.37
C ASP A 67 -27.19 9.01 28.20
N ALA A 68 -28.14 9.92 28.38
CA ALA A 68 -29.16 10.17 27.35
C ALA A 68 -28.57 10.58 25.99
N ILE A 69 -27.43 11.30 26.00
CA ILE A 69 -26.75 11.74 24.79
C ILE A 69 -26.05 10.55 24.12
N GLY A 70 -25.26 9.78 24.89
CA GLY A 70 -24.54 8.61 24.41
C GLY A 70 -25.45 7.54 23.84
N LYS A 71 -26.60 7.28 24.49
CA LYS A 71 -27.64 6.38 23.98
C LYS A 71 -28.14 6.78 22.60
N GLY A 72 -28.26 8.09 22.36
CA GLY A 72 -28.65 8.63 21.06
C GLY A 72 -27.74 8.23 19.88
N TYR A 73 -26.48 7.89 20.17
CA TYR A 73 -25.52 7.40 19.17
C TYR A 73 -25.30 5.89 19.23
N ALA A 74 -25.40 5.29 20.42
CA ALA A 74 -24.97 3.92 20.65
C ALA A 74 -26.12 2.89 20.55
N GLU A 75 -27.33 3.26 20.93
CA GLU A 75 -28.49 2.35 20.95
C GLU A 75 -29.21 2.36 19.59
N PRO A 76 -29.60 1.19 19.06
CA PRO A 76 -30.42 1.12 17.85
C PRO A 76 -31.88 1.49 18.16
N GLY A 77 -32.59 2.03 17.18
CA GLY A 77 -33.99 2.41 17.31
C GLY A 77 -34.66 2.63 15.95
N PRO A 78 -35.96 2.99 15.91
CA PRO A 78 -36.70 3.17 14.66
C PRO A 78 -36.06 4.15 13.65
N HIS A 79 -35.29 5.12 14.18
CA HIS A 79 -34.59 6.14 13.39
C HIS A 79 -33.10 6.22 13.73
N GLN A 80 -32.54 5.16 14.33
CA GLN A 80 -31.15 5.12 14.81
C GLN A 80 -30.50 3.79 14.44
N ILE A 81 -29.34 3.84 13.80
CA ILE A 81 -28.56 2.65 13.44
C ILE A 81 -27.91 2.04 14.69
N GLY A 82 -27.47 2.88 15.63
CA GLY A 82 -26.72 2.50 16.81
C GLY A 82 -25.20 2.43 16.58
N ARG A 83 -24.49 1.84 17.53
CA ARG A 83 -23.01 1.82 17.58
C ARG A 83 -22.33 0.95 16.50
N VAL A 84 -23.04 0.03 15.87
CA VAL A 84 -22.46 -0.90 14.89
C VAL A 84 -22.80 -0.43 13.47
N ASN A 85 -21.79 -0.10 12.68
CA ASN A 85 -21.96 0.42 11.33
C ASN A 85 -21.10 -0.36 10.33
N LYS A 86 -21.63 -0.61 9.13
CA LYS A 86 -20.84 -1.20 8.05
C LYS A 86 -19.80 -0.19 7.53
N LYS A 87 -18.52 -0.58 7.49
CA LYS A 87 -17.39 0.26 7.05
C LYS A 87 -16.48 -0.52 6.13
N ALA A 88 -15.86 0.14 5.15
CA ALA A 88 -14.71 -0.38 4.42
C ALA A 88 -13.43 0.08 5.13
N VAL A 89 -12.57 -0.86 5.53
CA VAL A 89 -11.33 -0.60 6.28
C VAL A 89 -10.14 -1.16 5.54
N TYR A 90 -9.00 -0.48 5.63
CA TYR A 90 -7.75 -1.00 5.06
C TYR A 90 -7.11 -2.03 5.99
N ARG A 91 -6.77 -3.20 5.47
CA ARG A 91 -6.10 -4.27 6.21
C ARG A 91 -4.89 -4.79 5.46
N GLU A 92 -3.84 -5.13 6.20
CA GLU A 92 -2.63 -5.71 5.63
C GLU A 92 -2.73 -7.24 5.57
N TYR A 93 -2.26 -7.80 4.48
CA TYR A 93 -2.15 -9.23 4.21
C TYR A 93 -0.69 -9.65 4.13
N THR A 94 -0.41 -10.94 4.31
CA THR A 94 0.97 -11.45 4.31
C THR A 94 1.61 -11.47 2.92
N ASP A 95 0.80 -11.60 1.87
CA ASP A 95 1.25 -11.84 0.51
C ASP A 95 0.16 -11.48 -0.53
N ASP A 96 0.49 -11.64 -1.81
CA ASP A 96 -0.34 -11.32 -2.97
C ASP A 96 -1.54 -12.25 -3.16
N THR A 97 -1.67 -13.31 -2.36
CA THR A 97 -2.85 -14.18 -2.41
C THR A 97 -4.05 -13.56 -1.70
N PHE A 98 -3.81 -12.60 -0.78
CA PHE A 98 -4.82 -11.98 0.08
C PHE A 98 -5.68 -13.00 0.85
N THR A 99 -5.07 -14.12 1.25
CA THR A 99 -5.77 -15.18 2.00
C THR A 99 -5.57 -15.07 3.51
N LYS A 100 -4.39 -14.62 3.94
CA LYS A 100 -4.03 -14.50 5.36
C LYS A 100 -3.79 -13.04 5.74
N LEU A 101 -4.62 -12.55 6.65
CA LEU A 101 -4.42 -11.24 7.29
C LEU A 101 -3.11 -11.27 8.10
N LYS A 102 -2.34 -10.20 7.98
CA LYS A 102 -1.17 -10.00 8.84
C LYS A 102 -1.65 -9.72 10.26
N PRO A 103 -1.22 -10.50 11.27
CA PRO A 103 -1.64 -10.27 12.64
C PRO A 103 -1.20 -8.89 13.12
N ARG A 104 -2.13 -8.16 13.76
CA ARG A 104 -1.81 -6.90 14.44
C ARG A 104 -1.10 -7.21 15.75
N LEU A 105 0.01 -6.53 15.99
CA LEU A 105 0.81 -6.72 17.21
C LEU A 105 0.08 -6.10 18.42
N PRO A 106 0.36 -6.55 19.66
CA PRO A 106 -0.24 -5.98 20.87
C PRO A 106 -0.08 -4.45 20.97
N GLU A 107 1.10 -3.95 20.62
CA GLU A 107 1.42 -2.53 20.60
C GLU A 107 0.61 -1.74 19.56
N ASP A 108 0.09 -2.37 18.51
CA ASP A 108 -0.65 -1.71 17.43
C ASP A 108 -2.17 -1.79 17.63
N GLN A 109 -2.66 -2.42 18.70
CA GLN A 109 -4.10 -2.60 18.95
C GLN A 109 -4.86 -1.26 18.97
N TYR A 110 -4.21 -0.19 19.41
CA TYR A 110 -4.78 1.16 19.47
C TYR A 110 -5.19 1.71 18.10
N LEU A 111 -4.65 1.20 16.99
CA LEU A 111 -4.99 1.67 15.64
C LEU A 111 -6.48 1.53 15.35
N GLY A 112 -7.17 0.56 15.96
CA GLY A 112 -8.60 0.38 15.79
C GLY A 112 -8.99 0.29 14.31
N ILE A 113 -9.77 1.26 13.84
CA ILE A 113 -10.29 1.33 12.46
C ILE A 113 -9.22 1.74 11.43
N LEU A 114 -8.11 2.31 11.88
CA LEU A 114 -7.03 2.76 11.01
C LEU A 114 -6.38 1.57 10.29
N GLY A 115 -5.89 1.86 9.10
CA GLY A 115 -5.13 0.91 8.28
C GLY A 115 -3.75 0.59 8.86
N PRO A 116 -2.97 -0.26 8.17
CA PRO A 116 -1.59 -0.53 8.56
C PRO A 116 -0.71 0.72 8.46
N ILE A 117 0.31 0.78 9.31
CA ILE A 117 1.33 1.82 9.25
C ILE A 117 2.42 1.41 8.27
N PHE A 118 2.74 2.29 7.31
CA PHE A 118 3.86 2.09 6.40
C PHE A 118 5.08 2.86 6.91
N HIS A 119 6.15 2.13 7.23
CA HIS A 119 7.42 2.71 7.62
C HIS A 119 8.43 2.64 6.49
N GLY A 120 9.19 3.71 6.31
CA GLY A 120 10.29 3.80 5.34
C GLY A 120 11.15 5.02 5.61
N GLU A 121 12.32 5.02 5.00
CA GLU A 121 13.30 6.10 5.11
C GLU A 121 13.33 6.93 3.82
N VAL A 122 13.98 8.10 3.88
CA VAL A 122 14.17 8.92 2.68
C VAL A 122 14.97 8.12 1.65
N GLY A 123 14.42 8.04 0.44
CA GLY A 123 14.97 7.23 -0.66
C GLY A 123 14.27 5.90 -0.84
N ASP A 124 13.57 5.36 0.17
CA ASP A 124 12.82 4.12 0.00
C ASP A 124 11.67 4.27 -1.00
N THR A 125 11.34 3.18 -1.69
CA THR A 125 10.19 3.08 -2.58
C THR A 125 9.13 2.18 -1.97
N PHE A 126 7.91 2.69 -1.82
CA PHE A 126 6.77 1.89 -1.38
C PHE A 126 6.06 1.27 -2.58
N LYS A 127 5.98 -0.07 -2.62
CA LYS A 127 5.15 -0.80 -3.57
C LYS A 127 3.92 -1.34 -2.83
N ILE A 128 2.79 -0.66 -3.01
CA ILE A 128 1.52 -1.09 -2.41
C ILE A 128 0.73 -1.89 -3.45
N VAL A 129 0.56 -3.19 -3.20
CA VAL A 129 -0.33 -4.04 -3.98
C VAL A 129 -1.71 -3.96 -3.34
N PHE A 130 -2.59 -3.20 -3.97
CA PHE A 130 -3.93 -2.95 -3.45
C PHE A 130 -4.97 -3.91 -4.05
N ARG A 131 -5.82 -4.49 -3.20
CA ARG A 131 -7.00 -5.27 -3.61
C ARG A 131 -8.27 -4.65 -3.05
N ASN A 132 -9.29 -4.50 -3.89
CA ASN A 132 -10.59 -4.05 -3.43
C ASN A 132 -11.52 -5.25 -3.21
N ASN A 133 -11.81 -5.60 -1.95
CA ASN A 133 -12.77 -6.65 -1.61
C ASN A 133 -14.15 -6.07 -1.25
N ALA A 134 -14.30 -4.74 -1.25
CA ALA A 134 -15.53 -4.07 -0.91
C ALA A 134 -16.49 -3.95 -2.11
N THR A 135 -17.72 -3.52 -1.83
CA THR A 135 -18.80 -3.43 -2.84
C THR A 135 -18.71 -2.19 -3.73
N HIS A 136 -17.91 -1.20 -3.34
CA HIS A 136 -17.76 0.07 -4.03
C HIS A 136 -16.33 0.22 -4.56
N PRO A 137 -16.10 1.02 -5.62
CA PRO A 137 -14.75 1.29 -6.10
C PRO A 137 -13.97 2.12 -5.07
N PHE A 138 -12.89 1.54 -4.53
CA PHE A 138 -11.94 2.21 -3.65
C PHE A 138 -10.55 2.29 -4.27
N SER A 139 -9.76 3.25 -3.83
CA SER A 139 -8.37 3.46 -4.21
C SER A 139 -7.56 3.96 -3.01
N MET A 140 -6.23 3.88 -3.09
CA MET A 140 -5.33 4.44 -2.10
C MET A 140 -4.52 5.58 -2.70
N HIS A 141 -4.50 6.72 -2.03
CA HIS A 141 -3.69 7.87 -2.41
C HIS A 141 -2.84 8.31 -1.22
N PRO A 142 -1.50 8.22 -1.31
CA PRO A 142 -0.62 8.66 -0.24
C PRO A 142 -0.41 10.18 -0.29
N HIS A 143 -0.18 10.77 0.87
CA HIS A 143 0.30 12.14 1.00
C HIS A 143 1.78 12.15 1.41
N GLY A 144 2.56 13.12 0.91
CA GLY A 144 3.96 13.30 1.32
C GLY A 144 4.95 12.33 0.67
N VAL A 145 4.56 11.66 -0.42
CA VAL A 145 5.43 10.84 -1.27
C VAL A 145 5.38 11.34 -2.72
N LEU A 146 6.37 10.93 -3.51
CA LEU A 146 6.53 11.28 -4.92
C LEU A 146 5.77 10.33 -5.85
#